data_AF-A0A397F2T3-F1
#
_entry.id   AF-A0A397F2T3-F1
#
_cell.length_a   1.000
_cell.length_b   1.000
_cell.length_c   1.000
_cell.angle_alpha   90.00
_cell.angle_beta   90.00
_cell.angle_gamma   90.00
#
_symmetry.space_group_name_H-M   'P 1'
#
loop_
_entity.id
_entity.type
_entity.pdbx_description
1 polymer ?
#
loop_
_entity_poly.entity_id
_entity_poly.type
_entity_poly.pdbx_seq_one_letter_code
_entity_poly.pdbx_strand_id
1 'polypeptide(L)'
;MGCGVSTSFVSAATLPTSTSEWRMHAFRSQGCRRASEPIALVYGDVEDNMYVRVHDQCVTSEVFGSLRCDCKEQFDHAKAMMVAQGRGMLIYMPQEGRGIGLSNKVHAYCLQDQGADTVDANRVLGFEDDYRSYEPVLHILQHFHLSRIQLCTNNPRKIHLLTELGVEITARVPVLIPTQKHNQAYLDAKLHRMDHFLEHLAPAPSACAHETNGDDLDHHQHDGDVRIEQQTTHILVMVGSVLAMVVYLLVNSI
;
A
#
# COMPACT_ATOMS: atom_id res chain seq x y z
N MET A 1 -26.43 2.38 8.84
CA MET A 1 -26.93 1.63 10.02
C MET A 1 -26.37 0.23 9.95
N GLY A 2 -25.70 -0.20 11.02
CA GLY A 2 -24.76 -1.32 11.00
C GLY A 2 -25.40 -2.69 10.76
N CYS A 3 -24.61 -3.62 10.22
CA CYS A 3 -25.08 -4.95 9.82
C CYS A 3 -25.22 -5.91 11.03
N GLY A 4 -25.16 -5.40 12.27
CA GLY A 4 -25.12 -6.24 13.46
C GLY A 4 -23.87 -7.11 13.51
N VAL A 5 -22.74 -6.59 13.03
CA VAL A 5 -21.47 -7.33 13.06
C VAL A 5 -21.04 -7.52 14.51
N SER A 6 -20.65 -8.74 14.86
CA SER A 6 -19.95 -9.06 16.10
C SER A 6 -18.57 -9.60 15.77
N THR A 7 -17.53 -9.06 16.41
CA THR A 7 -16.15 -9.52 16.21
C THR A 7 -15.55 -9.86 17.56
N SER A 8 -15.07 -11.11 17.72
CA SER A 8 -14.48 -11.58 18.97
C SER A 8 -13.06 -12.08 18.76
N PHE A 9 -12.21 -11.85 19.75
CA PHE A 9 -10.86 -12.40 19.81
C PHE A 9 -10.91 -13.92 19.95
N VAL A 10 -10.05 -14.62 19.22
CA VAL A 10 -9.94 -16.09 19.25
C VAL A 10 -8.65 -16.52 19.91
N SER A 11 -7.51 -16.09 19.37
CA SER A 11 -6.19 -16.49 19.85
C SER A 11 -5.12 -15.56 19.30
N ALA A 12 -3.89 -15.70 19.80
CA ALA A 12 -2.76 -15.01 19.24
C ALA A 12 -1.51 -15.91 19.27
N ALA A 13 -0.70 -15.88 18.22
CA ALA A 13 0.63 -16.54 18.18
C ALA A 13 1.77 -15.60 17.70
N THR A 14 3.01 -15.88 18.10
CA THR A 14 4.19 -15.24 17.50
C THR A 14 4.31 -15.71 16.05
N LEU A 15 4.55 -14.76 15.15
CA LEU A 15 4.69 -14.99 13.72
C LEU A 15 6.05 -14.47 13.26
N PRO A 16 7.09 -15.32 13.28
CA PRO A 16 8.37 -14.98 12.68
C PRO A 16 8.21 -14.90 11.16
N THR A 17 8.71 -13.82 10.56
CA THR A 17 8.82 -13.64 9.11
C THR A 17 10.29 -13.47 8.73
N SER A 18 10.60 -13.51 7.43
CA SER A 18 11.98 -13.37 6.94
C SER A 18 12.66 -12.06 7.36
N THR A 19 11.88 -11.01 7.66
CA THR A 19 12.42 -9.68 7.98
C THR A 19 12.20 -9.25 9.43
N SER A 20 11.21 -9.81 10.12
CA SER A 20 10.79 -9.33 11.44
C SER A 20 9.93 -10.36 12.18
N GLU A 21 9.87 -10.27 13.50
CA GLU A 21 8.94 -11.04 14.33
C GLU A 21 7.69 -10.20 14.64
N TRP A 22 6.50 -10.80 14.53
CA TRP A 22 5.22 -10.14 14.75
C TRP A 22 4.41 -10.87 15.82
N ARG A 23 3.52 -10.15 16.51
CA ARG A 23 2.44 -10.75 17.29
C ARG A 23 1.18 -10.79 16.43
N MET A 24 0.74 -11.98 16.03
CA MET A 24 -0.48 -12.16 15.25
C MET A 24 -1.66 -12.47 16.16
N HIS A 25 -2.74 -11.69 16.06
CA HIS A 25 -3.99 -11.87 16.77
C HIS A 25 -5.10 -12.22 15.79
N ALA A 26 -5.77 -13.34 16.02
CA ALA A 26 -6.87 -13.82 15.21
C ALA A 26 -8.22 -13.48 15.85
N PHE A 27 -9.14 -13.02 15.01
CA PHE A 27 -10.50 -12.70 15.40
C PHE A 27 -11.49 -13.48 14.54
N ARG A 28 -12.69 -13.68 15.06
CA ARG A 28 -13.83 -14.20 14.31
C ARG A 28 -14.89 -13.13 14.22
N SER A 29 -15.32 -12.83 13.00
CA SER A 29 -16.36 -11.84 12.72
C SER A 29 -17.57 -12.50 12.11
N GLN A 30 -18.75 -12.20 12.65
CA GLN A 30 -20.05 -12.68 12.20
C GLN A 30 -21.01 -11.49 12.03
N GLY A 31 -22.16 -11.70 11.39
CA GLY A 31 -23.19 -10.67 11.23
C GLY A 31 -23.12 -9.86 9.93
N CYS A 32 -21.96 -9.75 9.27
CA CYS A 32 -21.94 -9.27 7.89
C CYS A 32 -22.38 -10.38 6.93
N ARG A 33 -22.56 -10.04 5.64
CA ARG A 33 -23.00 -10.96 4.57
C ARG A 33 -22.27 -12.32 4.55
N ARG A 34 -21.06 -12.41 5.13
CA ARG A 34 -20.30 -13.65 5.30
C ARG A 34 -19.45 -13.61 6.58
N ALA A 35 -19.40 -14.72 7.33
CA ALA A 35 -18.41 -14.85 8.40
C ALA A 35 -16.98 -14.71 7.85
N SER A 36 -16.11 -14.06 8.62
CA SER A 36 -14.71 -13.83 8.25
C SER A 36 -13.79 -13.90 9.46
N GLU A 37 -12.49 -14.05 9.21
CA GLU A 37 -11.47 -14.14 10.25
C GLU A 37 -10.41 -13.04 10.05
N PRO A 38 -10.71 -11.80 10.45
CA PRO A 38 -9.74 -10.71 10.37
C PRO A 38 -8.59 -10.93 11.36
N ILE A 39 -7.42 -10.42 10.98
CA ILE A 39 -6.18 -10.58 11.73
C ILE A 39 -5.61 -9.22 12.07
N ALA A 40 -5.06 -9.05 13.28
CA ALA A 40 -4.18 -7.94 13.60
C ALA A 40 -2.74 -8.45 13.73
N LEU A 41 -1.84 -7.92 12.92
CA LEU A 41 -0.40 -8.09 13.06
C LEU A 41 0.16 -6.89 13.81
N VAL A 42 0.72 -7.13 14.99
CA VAL A 42 1.31 -6.10 15.84
C VAL A 42 2.83 -6.24 15.83
N TYR A 43 3.51 -5.12 15.68
CA TYR A 43 4.95 -4.98 15.89
C TYR A 43 5.17 -4.04 17.07
N GLY A 44 6.10 -4.40 17.97
CA GLY A 44 6.36 -3.63 19.20
C GLY A 44 5.19 -3.61 20.19
N ASP A 45 5.23 -2.65 21.10
CA ASP A 45 4.19 -2.46 22.11
C ASP A 45 2.96 -1.74 21.55
N VAL A 46 1.79 -2.16 22.04
CA VAL A 46 0.51 -1.53 21.71
C VAL A 46 0.34 -0.29 22.58
N GLU A 47 0.26 0.87 21.93
CA GLU A 47 0.01 2.15 22.59
C GLU A 47 -1.07 2.93 21.83
N ASP A 48 -1.87 3.69 22.58
CA ASP A 48 -2.85 4.60 21.99
C ASP A 48 -2.16 5.60 21.05
N ASN A 49 -2.86 6.03 20.00
CA ASN A 49 -2.33 6.92 18.96
C ASN A 49 -1.15 6.33 18.14
N MET A 50 -1.05 4.99 18.06
CA MET A 50 -0.05 4.31 17.23
C MET A 50 -0.37 4.36 15.72
N TYR A 51 0.62 4.03 14.91
CA TYR A 51 0.48 3.83 13.47
C TYR A 51 -0.34 2.56 13.17
N VAL A 52 -1.43 2.73 12.42
CA VAL A 52 -2.34 1.64 12.05
C VAL A 52 -2.58 1.63 10.55
N ARG A 53 -2.46 0.44 9.94
CA ARG A 53 -2.85 0.17 8.56
C ARG A 53 -4.04 -0.78 8.54
N VAL A 54 -5.17 -0.34 7.99
CA VAL A 54 -6.30 -1.23 7.67
C VAL A 54 -6.15 -1.69 6.22
N HIS A 55 -5.76 -2.95 6.04
CA HIS A 55 -5.44 -3.54 4.75
C HIS A 55 -6.54 -4.48 4.28
N ASP A 56 -7.04 -4.27 3.06
CA ASP A 56 -8.06 -5.14 2.47
C ASP A 56 -7.37 -6.21 1.63
N GLN A 57 -7.71 -7.47 1.88
CA GLN A 57 -7.11 -8.63 1.20
C GLN A 57 -7.07 -8.48 -0.32
N CYS A 58 -5.90 -8.80 -0.89
CA CYS A 58 -5.69 -8.88 -2.34
C CYS A 58 -4.75 -10.06 -2.66
N VAL A 59 -5.31 -11.26 -2.76
CA VAL A 59 -4.60 -12.52 -3.05
C VAL A 59 -3.79 -12.42 -4.33
N THR A 60 -4.34 -11.80 -5.37
CA THR A 60 -3.68 -11.70 -6.68
C THR A 60 -2.33 -10.97 -6.60
N SER A 61 -2.22 -9.87 -5.86
CA SER A 61 -0.92 -9.17 -5.73
C SER A 61 -0.08 -9.73 -4.59
N GLU A 62 -0.69 -9.99 -3.43
CA GLU A 62 0.03 -10.35 -2.21
C GLU A 62 0.65 -11.73 -2.29
N VAL A 63 -0.10 -12.70 -2.83
CA VAL A 63 0.31 -14.11 -2.89
C VAL A 63 0.93 -14.43 -4.25
N PHE A 64 0.29 -13.97 -5.35
CA PHE A 64 0.73 -14.33 -6.70
C PHE A 64 1.57 -13.26 -7.40
N GLY A 65 1.86 -12.12 -6.77
CA GLY A 65 2.74 -11.09 -7.32
C GLY A 65 2.17 -10.35 -8.54
N SER A 66 0.85 -10.30 -8.70
CA SER A 66 0.21 -9.54 -9.78
C SER A 66 0.59 -8.06 -9.75
N LEU A 67 1.01 -7.54 -10.90
CA LEU A 67 1.33 -6.13 -11.12
C LEU A 67 0.12 -5.28 -11.54
N ARG A 68 -1.10 -5.86 -11.58
CA ARG A 68 -2.33 -5.15 -11.99
C ARG A 68 -2.79 -4.12 -10.96
N CYS A 69 -2.34 -4.24 -9.71
CA CYS A 69 -2.66 -3.32 -8.64
C CYS A 69 -1.45 -3.16 -7.71
N ASP A 70 -1.50 -2.14 -6.86
CA ASP A 70 -0.43 -1.76 -5.93
C ASP A 70 -0.60 -2.34 -4.51
N CYS A 71 -1.53 -3.28 -4.31
CA CYS A 71 -1.91 -3.73 -2.96
C CYS A 71 -0.75 -4.42 -2.22
N LYS A 72 0.13 -5.15 -2.91
CA LYS A 72 1.29 -5.80 -2.28
C LYS A 72 2.30 -4.76 -1.81
N GLU A 73 2.61 -3.79 -2.65
CA GLU A 73 3.52 -2.70 -2.32
C GLU A 73 2.99 -1.89 -1.14
N GLN A 74 1.66 -1.65 -1.07
CA GLN A 74 1.04 -0.99 0.08
C GLN A 74 1.15 -1.81 1.37
N PHE A 75 0.96 -3.13 1.28
CA PHE A 75 1.11 -4.04 2.41
C PHE A 75 2.55 -4.05 2.94
N ASP A 76 3.52 -4.22 2.05
CA ASP A 76 4.94 -4.29 2.39
C ASP A 76 5.48 -2.95 2.90
N HIS A 77 5.10 -1.83 2.27
CA HIS A 77 5.45 -0.48 2.73
C HIS A 77 4.92 -0.22 4.14
N ALA A 78 3.66 -0.56 4.41
CA ALA A 78 3.08 -0.34 5.72
C ALA A 78 3.82 -1.13 6.80
N LYS A 79 4.17 -2.40 6.54
CA LYS A 79 4.97 -3.22 7.46
C LYS A 79 6.36 -2.63 7.69
N ALA A 80 7.04 -2.19 6.63
CA ALA A 80 8.36 -1.57 6.73
C ALA A 80 8.32 -0.31 7.61
N MET A 81 7.29 0.52 7.47
CA MET A 81 7.09 1.70 8.31
C MET A 81 6.87 1.34 9.79
N MET A 82 6.10 0.29 10.10
CA MET A 82 5.91 -0.19 11.48
C MET A 82 7.24 -0.62 12.11
N VAL A 83 8.06 -1.35 11.35
CA VAL A 83 9.39 -1.79 11.78
C VAL A 83 10.30 -0.58 12.01
N ALA A 84 10.34 0.36 11.08
CA ALA A 84 11.16 1.57 11.19
C ALA A 84 10.76 2.46 12.38
N GLN A 85 9.48 2.49 12.74
CA GLN A 85 8.97 3.22 13.91
C GLN A 85 9.12 2.43 15.23
N GLY A 86 9.51 1.16 15.16
CA GLY A 86 9.59 0.26 16.32
C GLY A 86 8.24 -0.23 16.84
N ARG A 87 7.12 0.24 16.26
CA ARG A 87 5.76 -0.10 16.68
C ARG A 87 4.74 0.13 15.58
N GLY A 88 3.67 -0.67 15.58
CA GLY A 88 2.54 -0.46 14.68
C GLY A 88 1.61 -1.68 14.55
N MET A 89 0.44 -1.46 13.96
CA MET A 89 -0.57 -2.50 13.78
C MET A 89 -1.07 -2.54 12.35
N LEU A 90 -1.04 -3.72 11.72
CA LEU A 90 -1.69 -4.00 10.46
C LEU A 90 -2.94 -4.84 10.72
N ILE A 91 -4.11 -4.29 10.45
CA ILE A 91 -5.38 -5.00 10.48
C ILE A 91 -5.67 -5.52 9.08
N TYR A 92 -5.57 -6.83 8.89
CA TYR A 92 -5.82 -7.52 7.63
C TYR A 92 -7.28 -7.98 7.56
N MET A 93 -8.02 -7.41 6.61
CA MET A 93 -9.45 -7.62 6.41
C MET A 93 -9.70 -8.59 5.23
N PRO A 94 -10.28 -9.78 5.46
CA PRO A 94 -10.59 -10.77 4.40
C PRO A 94 -11.75 -10.36 3.49
N GLN A 95 -11.59 -9.25 2.77
CA GLN A 95 -12.61 -8.65 1.91
C GLN A 95 -12.10 -8.42 0.48
N GLU A 96 -11.71 -9.52 -0.15
CA GLU A 96 -11.19 -9.57 -1.52
C GLU A 96 -12.14 -8.90 -2.54
N GLY A 97 -11.54 -8.22 -3.51
CA GLY A 97 -12.29 -7.57 -4.61
C GLY A 97 -13.27 -6.50 -4.14
N ARG A 98 -13.03 -5.82 -3.01
CA ARG A 98 -14.02 -4.91 -2.37
C ARG A 98 -15.26 -5.65 -1.87
N GLY A 99 -15.09 -6.88 -1.41
CA GLY A 99 -16.15 -7.70 -0.83
C GLY A 99 -16.91 -8.57 -1.82
N ILE A 100 -16.68 -8.45 -3.15
CA ILE A 100 -17.29 -9.35 -4.15
C ILE A 100 -16.63 -10.74 -4.19
N GLY A 101 -15.45 -10.89 -3.58
CA GLY A 101 -14.69 -12.14 -3.56
C GLY A 101 -13.76 -12.34 -4.77
N LEU A 102 -12.87 -13.33 -4.64
CA LEU A 102 -11.80 -13.58 -5.63
C LEU A 102 -12.33 -13.99 -7.01
N SER A 103 -13.30 -14.91 -7.06
CA SER A 103 -13.85 -15.41 -8.33
C SER A 103 -14.45 -14.28 -9.18
N ASN A 104 -15.22 -13.40 -8.55
CA ASN A 104 -15.84 -12.25 -9.22
C ASN A 104 -14.80 -11.21 -9.64
N LYS A 105 -13.75 -11.01 -8.83
CA LYS A 105 -12.60 -10.17 -9.23
C LYS A 105 -11.89 -10.73 -10.48
N VAL A 106 -11.68 -12.04 -10.56
CA VAL A 106 -11.09 -12.66 -11.76
C VAL A 106 -12.05 -12.54 -12.96
N HIS A 107 -13.35 -12.66 -12.75
CA HIS A 107 -14.33 -12.43 -13.81
C HIS A 107 -14.28 -10.98 -14.33
N ALA A 108 -14.19 -10.00 -13.43
CA ALA A 108 -14.01 -8.59 -13.82
C ALA A 108 -12.71 -8.37 -14.61
N TYR A 109 -11.61 -9.05 -14.24
CA TYR A 109 -10.37 -9.04 -15.01
C TYR A 109 -10.53 -9.63 -16.41
N CYS A 110 -11.29 -10.73 -16.55
CA CYS A 110 -11.57 -11.33 -17.85
C CYS A 110 -12.31 -10.34 -18.78
N LEU A 111 -13.29 -9.60 -18.25
CA LEU A 111 -14.02 -8.57 -19.01
C LEU A 111 -13.11 -7.40 -19.39
N GLN A 112 -12.22 -6.98 -18.48
CA GLN A 112 -11.24 -5.92 -18.77
C GLN A 112 -10.23 -6.33 -19.85
N ASP A 113 -9.79 -7.59 -19.82
CA ASP A 113 -8.89 -8.15 -20.84
C ASP A 113 -9.56 -8.19 -22.24
N GLN A 114 -10.89 -8.16 -22.29
CA GLN A 114 -11.69 -8.07 -23.51
C GLN A 114 -11.99 -6.62 -23.94
N GLY A 115 -11.42 -5.62 -23.25
CA GLY A 115 -11.55 -4.20 -23.58
C GLY A 115 -12.68 -3.47 -22.87
N ALA A 116 -13.36 -4.09 -21.90
CA ALA A 116 -14.33 -3.38 -21.06
C ALA A 116 -13.61 -2.42 -20.10
N ASP A 117 -14.14 -1.21 -19.94
CA ASP A 117 -13.69 -0.30 -18.88
C ASP A 117 -13.96 -0.93 -17.50
N THR A 118 -13.13 -0.62 -16.51
CA THR A 118 -13.15 -1.23 -15.17
C THR A 118 -14.48 -1.03 -14.46
N VAL A 119 -15.15 0.10 -14.70
CA VAL A 119 -16.47 0.42 -14.14
C VAL A 119 -17.59 -0.29 -14.87
N ASP A 120 -17.46 -0.45 -16.20
CA ASP A 120 -18.42 -1.21 -17.00
C ASP A 120 -18.37 -2.70 -16.65
N ALA A 121 -17.18 -3.25 -16.38
CA ALA A 121 -17.03 -4.65 -15.95
C ALA A 121 -17.80 -4.94 -14.64
N ASN A 122 -17.73 -4.06 -13.63
CA ASN A 122 -18.47 -4.28 -12.38
C ASN A 122 -19.99 -4.12 -12.54
N ARG A 123 -20.42 -3.14 -13.36
CA ARG A 123 -21.84 -2.93 -13.69
C ARG A 123 -22.43 -4.08 -14.49
N VAL A 124 -21.68 -4.62 -15.45
CA VAL A 124 -22.06 -5.82 -16.23
C VAL A 124 -22.29 -7.03 -15.32
N LEU A 125 -21.53 -7.12 -14.23
CA LEU A 125 -21.66 -8.20 -13.25
C LEU A 125 -22.77 -7.95 -12.20
N GLY A 126 -23.44 -6.79 -12.23
CA GLY A 126 -24.54 -6.46 -11.32
C GLY A 126 -24.12 -6.20 -9.88
N PHE A 127 -22.85 -5.86 -9.63
CA PHE A 127 -22.33 -5.58 -8.29
C PHE A 127 -22.43 -4.09 -7.94
N GLU A 128 -22.70 -3.80 -6.66
CA GLU A 128 -22.47 -2.48 -6.08
C GLU A 128 -20.98 -2.14 -6.10
N ASP A 129 -20.66 -0.85 -6.04
CA ASP A 129 -19.28 -0.38 -6.19
C ASP A 129 -18.33 -0.83 -5.05
N ASP A 130 -18.88 -1.17 -3.88
CA ASP A 130 -18.12 -1.57 -2.69
C ASP A 130 -18.99 -2.22 -1.60
N TYR A 131 -18.71 -3.49 -1.26
CA TYR A 131 -19.41 -4.26 -0.23
C TYR A 131 -18.63 -4.40 1.08
N ARG A 132 -17.53 -3.66 1.24
CA ARG A 132 -16.67 -3.77 2.44
C ARG A 132 -17.38 -3.29 3.70
N SER A 133 -17.04 -3.93 4.82
CA SER A 133 -17.46 -3.48 6.16
C SER A 133 -16.23 -3.27 7.03
N TYR A 134 -16.18 -2.12 7.70
CA TYR A 134 -15.10 -1.76 8.61
C TYR A 134 -15.52 -1.85 10.09
N GLU A 135 -16.74 -2.31 10.39
CA GLU A 135 -17.18 -2.61 11.77
C GLU A 135 -16.22 -3.55 12.53
N PRO A 136 -15.64 -4.61 11.91
CA PRO A 136 -14.66 -5.43 12.61
C PRO A 136 -13.41 -4.66 13.06
N VAL A 137 -13.02 -3.60 12.33
CA VAL A 137 -11.86 -2.77 12.68
C VAL A 137 -12.10 -2.09 14.02
N LEU A 138 -13.29 -1.54 14.26
CA LEU A 138 -13.64 -0.91 15.53
C LEU A 138 -13.49 -1.88 16.70
N HIS A 139 -14.07 -3.08 16.58
CA HIS A 139 -13.99 -4.10 17.64
C HIS A 139 -12.56 -4.58 17.89
N ILE A 140 -11.74 -4.70 16.83
CA ILE A 140 -10.32 -5.04 16.97
C ILE A 140 -9.59 -3.93 17.73
N LEU A 141 -9.77 -2.66 17.37
CA LEU A 141 -9.16 -1.54 18.08
C LEU A 141 -9.60 -1.48 19.55
N GLN A 142 -10.88 -1.70 19.84
CA GLN A 142 -11.41 -1.77 21.20
C GLN A 142 -10.82 -2.92 22.02
N HIS A 143 -10.58 -4.09 21.41
CA HIS A 143 -9.91 -5.21 22.07
C HIS A 143 -8.50 -4.83 22.56
N PHE A 144 -7.81 -3.97 21.81
CA PHE A 144 -6.50 -3.44 22.16
C PHE A 144 -6.54 -2.14 23.00
N HIS A 145 -7.73 -1.70 23.40
CA HIS A 145 -7.94 -0.42 24.11
C HIS A 145 -7.38 0.80 23.35
N LEU A 146 -7.38 0.76 22.02
CA LEU A 146 -6.99 1.87 21.16
C LEU A 146 -8.19 2.78 20.92
N SER A 147 -8.13 3.99 21.45
CA SER A 147 -9.14 5.03 21.24
C SER A 147 -8.79 5.94 20.07
N ARG A 148 -7.48 6.12 19.84
CA ARG A 148 -6.90 7.01 18.83
C ARG A 148 -5.91 6.25 17.96
N ILE A 149 -5.87 6.58 16.68
CA ILE A 149 -4.90 6.00 15.74
C ILE A 149 -4.35 7.03 14.75
N GLN A 150 -3.12 6.82 14.30
CA GLN A 150 -2.57 7.44 13.11
C GLN A 150 -2.81 6.50 11.93
N LEU A 151 -3.78 6.83 11.07
CA LEU A 151 -4.25 5.91 10.03
C LEU A 151 -3.42 6.06 8.74
N CYS A 152 -2.79 4.96 8.33
CA CYS A 152 -2.08 4.86 7.07
C CYS A 152 -3.02 4.55 5.90
N THR A 153 -3.47 5.59 5.18
CA THR A 153 -4.38 5.43 4.03
C THR A 153 -4.37 6.61 3.06
N ASN A 154 -4.59 6.28 1.79
CA ASN A 154 -4.88 7.23 0.71
C ASN A 154 -6.38 7.26 0.34
N ASN A 155 -7.21 6.44 1.02
CA ASN A 155 -8.63 6.31 0.71
C ASN A 155 -9.45 7.19 1.68
N PRO A 156 -9.98 8.36 1.27
CA PRO A 156 -10.78 9.21 2.15
C PRO A 156 -12.06 8.53 2.63
N ARG A 157 -12.66 7.65 1.82
CA ARG A 157 -13.83 6.87 2.23
C ARG A 157 -13.51 5.98 3.44
N LYS A 158 -12.28 5.44 3.52
CA LYS A 158 -11.85 4.64 4.68
C LYS A 158 -11.71 5.50 5.94
N ILE A 159 -11.20 6.73 5.80
CA ILE A 159 -11.15 7.71 6.90
C ILE A 159 -12.58 7.99 7.39
N HIS A 160 -13.46 8.40 6.49
CA HIS A 160 -14.84 8.74 6.81
C HIS A 160 -15.59 7.60 7.50
N LEU A 161 -15.57 6.39 6.94
CA LEU A 161 -16.28 5.24 7.51
C LEU A 161 -15.75 4.85 8.90
N LEU A 162 -14.44 4.93 9.14
CA LEU A 162 -13.88 4.63 10.46
C LEU A 162 -14.24 5.73 11.47
N THR A 163 -14.24 6.99 11.06
CA THR A 163 -14.69 8.10 11.90
C THR A 163 -16.17 8.00 12.26
N GLU A 164 -17.04 7.63 11.31
CA GLU A 164 -18.48 7.39 11.58
C GLU A 164 -18.71 6.22 12.54
N LEU A 165 -17.83 5.22 12.53
CA LEU A 165 -17.84 4.11 13.48
C LEU A 165 -17.31 4.51 14.87
N GLY A 166 -16.83 5.75 15.04
CA GLY A 166 -16.34 6.27 16.32
C GLY A 166 -14.84 6.08 16.55
N VAL A 167 -14.06 5.76 15.53
CA VAL A 167 -12.59 5.71 15.63
C VAL A 167 -12.03 7.13 15.51
N GLU A 168 -11.30 7.60 16.52
CA GLU A 168 -10.61 8.89 16.46
C GLU A 168 -9.31 8.76 15.65
N ILE A 169 -9.28 9.39 14.46
CA ILE A 169 -8.11 9.44 13.60
C ILE A 169 -7.38 10.76 13.85
N THR A 170 -6.26 10.72 14.55
CA THR A 170 -5.49 11.91 14.94
C THR A 170 -4.60 12.43 13.82
N ALA A 171 -4.19 11.53 12.90
CA ALA A 171 -3.40 11.87 11.74
C ALA A 171 -3.68 10.90 10.58
N ARG A 172 -3.69 11.43 9.36
CA ARG A 172 -3.59 10.64 8.13
C ARG A 172 -2.12 10.49 7.76
N VAL A 173 -1.62 9.27 7.68
CA VAL A 173 -0.30 8.97 7.13
C VAL A 173 -0.47 8.53 5.67
N PRO A 174 0.10 9.24 4.68
CA PRO A 174 -0.03 8.86 3.28
C PRO A 174 0.74 7.58 2.99
N VAL A 175 0.25 6.81 2.01
CA VAL A 175 0.94 5.63 1.48
C VAL A 175 1.67 6.05 0.21
N LEU A 176 2.99 6.11 0.27
CA LEU A 176 3.81 6.65 -0.81
C LEU A 176 4.51 5.52 -1.56
N ILE A 177 4.00 5.20 -2.75
CA ILE A 177 4.53 4.11 -3.59
C ILE A 177 4.71 4.63 -5.01
N PRO A 178 5.88 4.41 -5.64
CA PRO A 178 6.10 4.77 -7.03
C PRO A 178 5.13 4.05 -7.96
N THR A 179 4.60 4.76 -8.96
CA THR A 179 3.76 4.16 -9.99
C THR A 179 4.58 3.25 -10.90
N GLN A 180 4.00 2.13 -11.33
CA GLN A 180 4.59 1.23 -12.33
C GLN A 180 3.74 1.20 -13.61
N LYS A 181 4.35 0.86 -14.74
CA LYS A 181 3.67 0.85 -16.06
C LYS A 181 2.39 0.00 -16.08
N HIS A 182 2.35 -1.11 -15.32
CA HIS A 182 1.21 -2.03 -15.29
C HIS A 182 0.05 -1.59 -14.38
N ASN A 183 0.29 -0.70 -13.42
CA ASN A 183 -0.73 -0.26 -12.46
C ASN A 183 -1.21 1.18 -12.71
N GLN A 184 -0.70 1.85 -13.75
CA GLN A 184 -1.04 3.24 -14.07
C GLN A 184 -2.54 3.43 -14.32
N ALA A 185 -3.15 2.64 -15.22
CA ALA A 185 -4.58 2.73 -15.48
C ALA A 185 -5.45 2.46 -14.23
N TYR A 186 -4.99 1.57 -13.34
CA TYR A 186 -5.66 1.28 -12.08
C TYR A 186 -5.57 2.44 -11.09
N LEU A 187 -4.40 3.09 -10.99
CA LEU A 187 -4.20 4.27 -10.16
C LEU A 187 -4.96 5.49 -10.69
N ASP A 188 -5.01 5.65 -12.02
CA ASP A 188 -5.78 6.71 -12.68
C ASP A 188 -7.28 6.57 -12.42
N ALA A 189 -7.80 5.33 -12.45
CA ALA A 189 -9.18 5.04 -12.08
C ALA A 189 -9.46 5.36 -10.60
N LYS A 190 -8.51 5.06 -9.68
CA LYS A 190 -8.61 5.43 -8.26
C LYS A 190 -8.64 6.95 -8.06
N LEU A 191 -7.80 7.68 -8.78
CA LEU A 191 -7.71 9.15 -8.66
C LEU A 191 -8.98 9.82 -9.16
N HIS A 192 -9.37 9.56 -10.41
CA HIS A 192 -10.42 10.34 -11.10
C HIS A 192 -11.84 9.90 -10.77
N ARG A 193 -12.04 8.63 -10.39
CA ARG A 193 -13.39 8.07 -10.23
C ARG A 193 -13.71 7.64 -8.81
N MET A 194 -12.69 7.53 -7.94
CA MET A 194 -12.85 7.07 -6.55
C MET A 194 -12.30 8.06 -5.51
N ASP A 195 -11.98 9.28 -5.93
CA ASP A 195 -11.59 10.40 -5.07
C ASP A 195 -10.42 10.07 -4.12
N HIS A 196 -9.46 9.24 -4.54
CA HIS A 196 -8.32 8.87 -3.68
C HIS A 196 -7.28 10.00 -3.58
N PHE A 197 -6.71 10.17 -2.39
CA PHE A 197 -5.56 11.07 -2.16
C PHE A 197 -4.27 10.40 -2.65
N LEU A 198 -3.91 10.61 -3.91
CA LEU A 198 -2.61 10.16 -4.43
C LEU A 198 -1.69 11.37 -4.61
N GLU A 199 -0.63 11.42 -3.81
CA GLU A 199 0.53 12.26 -4.09
C GLU A 199 1.44 11.45 -5.02
N HIS A 200 1.51 11.80 -6.31
CA HIS A 200 2.32 11.08 -7.28
C HIS A 200 3.81 11.26 -6.96
N LEU A 201 4.49 10.17 -6.62
CA LEU A 201 5.93 10.07 -6.75
C LEU A 201 6.26 9.64 -8.18
N ALA A 202 7.20 10.33 -8.83
CA ALA A 202 7.62 10.05 -10.19
C ALA A 202 7.90 8.56 -10.42
N PRO A 203 7.62 8.01 -11.62
CA PRO A 203 7.90 6.62 -11.92
C PRO A 203 9.37 6.30 -11.69
N ALA A 204 9.66 5.13 -11.13
CA ALA A 204 11.03 4.65 -11.02
C ALA A 204 11.66 4.58 -12.42
N PRO A 205 12.92 5.02 -12.60
CA PRO A 205 13.56 4.97 -13.91
C PRO A 205 13.57 3.53 -14.43
N SER A 206 13.07 3.33 -15.65
CA SER A 206 13.06 2.03 -16.30
C SER A 206 14.50 1.60 -16.57
N ALA A 207 15.00 0.60 -15.84
CA ALA A 207 16.17 -0.14 -16.27
C ALA A 207 15.82 -0.91 -17.55
N CYS A 208 16.71 -0.88 -18.54
CA CYS A 208 16.62 -1.47 -19.87
C CYS A 208 15.95 -0.60 -20.96
N ALA A 209 16.62 0.50 -21.32
CA ALA A 209 16.73 0.86 -22.74
C ALA A 209 18.02 0.22 -23.26
N HIS A 210 17.89 -0.86 -24.03
CA HIS A 210 18.99 -1.41 -24.79
C HIS A 210 19.19 -0.49 -26.00
N GLU A 211 20.22 0.35 -25.94
CA GLU A 211 20.68 1.11 -27.10
C GLU A 211 21.08 0.11 -28.19
N THR A 212 20.47 0.24 -29.36
CA THR A 212 20.91 -0.41 -30.58
C THR A 212 21.92 0.53 -31.24
N ASN A 213 23.18 0.12 -31.26
CA ASN A 213 24.21 0.74 -32.09
C ASN A 213 24.36 -0.04 -33.39
N GLY A 214 24.42 0.69 -34.50
CA GLY A 214 24.93 0.23 -35.80
C GLY A 214 23.92 0.33 -36.94
N ASP A 215 23.93 1.43 -37.71
CA ASP A 215 24.69 1.50 -38.99
C ASP A 215 24.27 2.75 -39.80
N ASP A 216 25.26 3.62 -40.03
CA ASP A 216 25.68 4.15 -41.34
C ASP A 216 24.64 4.79 -42.31
N LEU A 217 24.66 6.14 -42.42
CA LEU A 217 25.24 6.92 -43.54
C LEU A 217 24.60 8.32 -43.75
N ASP A 218 25.49 9.26 -44.09
CA ASP A 218 25.30 10.52 -44.83
C ASP A 218 24.63 11.75 -44.19
N HIS A 219 25.45 12.80 -43.93
CA HIS A 219 25.66 13.98 -44.80
C HIS A 219 26.01 15.28 -44.03
N HIS A 220 27.10 15.89 -44.49
CA HIS A 220 27.43 17.33 -44.53
C HIS A 220 27.76 18.16 -43.28
N GLN A 221 29.04 18.57 -43.29
CA GLN A 221 29.72 19.70 -42.65
C GLN A 221 28.91 21.00 -42.50
N HIS A 222 28.99 21.62 -41.32
CA HIS A 222 29.33 23.05 -41.22
C HIS A 222 29.98 23.42 -39.89
N ASP A 223 31.07 24.19 -39.99
CA ASP A 223 31.83 24.84 -38.91
C ASP A 223 30.96 25.82 -38.09
N GLY A 224 31.29 25.96 -36.81
CA GLY A 224 30.69 26.94 -35.92
C GLY A 224 31.33 26.96 -34.54
N ASP A 225 32.50 27.58 -34.45
CA ASP A 225 33.27 27.85 -33.24
C ASP A 225 32.55 28.91 -32.37
N VAL A 226 32.12 28.57 -31.15
CA VAL A 226 31.70 29.56 -30.12
C VAL A 226 32.20 29.14 -28.74
N ARG A 227 32.78 30.15 -28.07
CA ARG A 227 33.57 30.13 -26.85
C ARG A 227 32.82 29.73 -25.57
N ILE A 228 33.64 29.24 -24.65
CA ILE A 228 33.46 28.95 -23.22
C ILE A 228 32.78 30.09 -22.46
N GLU A 229 31.81 29.74 -21.58
CA GLU A 229 31.58 30.44 -20.32
C GLU A 229 31.04 29.51 -19.22
N GLN A 230 31.40 29.85 -18.00
CA GLN A 230 31.50 29.00 -16.80
C GLN A 230 30.16 28.81 -16.08
N GLN A 231 29.94 27.64 -15.47
CA GLN A 231 29.37 27.58 -14.12
C GLN A 231 29.64 26.24 -13.43
N THR A 232 30.64 26.27 -12.54
CA THR A 232 30.88 25.28 -11.50
C THR A 232 30.15 25.75 -10.24
N THR A 233 29.19 25.00 -9.69
CA THR A 233 28.97 24.99 -8.23
C THR A 233 28.10 23.80 -7.75
N HIS A 234 28.67 23.04 -6.80
CA HIS A 234 28.04 22.15 -5.79
C HIS A 234 27.43 20.80 -6.19
N ILE A 235 28.30 19.81 -6.45
CA ILE A 235 28.09 18.42 -6.00
C ILE A 235 29.28 18.04 -5.12
N LEU A 236 29.26 18.47 -3.85
CA LEU A 236 30.17 17.94 -2.82
C LEU A 236 29.65 18.21 -1.41
N VAL A 237 28.42 17.78 -1.11
CA VAL A 237 27.98 17.47 0.27
C VAL A 237 26.85 16.45 0.12
N MET A 238 27.12 15.15 0.28
CA MET A 238 26.13 14.08 0.58
C MET A 238 26.73 12.66 0.49
N VAL A 239 28.02 12.50 0.13
CA VAL A 239 28.68 11.18 0.19
C VAL A 239 29.50 10.97 1.48
N GLY A 240 29.60 12.01 2.33
CA GLY A 240 30.39 11.97 3.57
C GLY A 240 29.66 11.44 4.81
N SER A 241 28.33 11.33 4.81
CA SER A 241 27.57 10.98 6.02
C SER A 241 27.24 9.49 6.16
N VAL A 242 27.31 8.70 5.08
CA VAL A 242 27.02 7.25 5.15
C VAL A 242 28.27 6.44 5.47
N LEU A 243 29.46 6.88 4.99
CA LEU A 243 30.71 6.17 5.24
C LEU A 243 31.21 6.34 6.70
N ALA A 244 30.90 7.47 7.34
CA ALA A 244 31.24 7.71 8.74
C ALA A 244 30.42 6.83 9.72
N MET A 245 29.18 6.48 9.37
CA MET A 245 28.32 5.62 10.22
C MET A 245 28.75 4.15 10.17
N VAL A 246 29.22 3.67 9.01
CA VAL A 246 29.66 2.27 8.86
C VAL A 246 31.02 2.04 9.53
N VAL A 247 31.93 3.02 9.49
CA VAL A 247 33.21 2.92 10.19
C VAL A 247 33.04 3.02 11.72
N TYR A 248 32.12 3.84 12.21
CA TYR A 248 31.86 3.96 13.66
C TYR A 248 31.29 2.67 14.29
N LEU A 249 30.49 1.91 13.54
CA LEU A 249 29.91 0.65 14.02
C LEU A 249 30.90 -0.53 13.96
N LEU A 250 31.88 -0.50 13.05
CA LEU A 250 32.89 -1.54 12.93
C LEU A 250 34.07 -1.37 13.90
N VAL A 251 34.36 -0.14 14.36
CA VAL A 251 35.45 0.11 15.32
C VAL A 251 35.02 -0.08 16.79
N ASN A 252 33.72 0.01 17.09
CA ASN A 252 33.18 -0.11 18.46
C ASN A 252 32.53 -1.48 18.78
N SER A 253 32.77 -2.50 17.95
CA SER A 253 32.36 -3.89 18.23
C SER A 253 33.59 -4.77 18.35
N ILE A 254 34.32 -4.61 19.46
CA ILE A 254 35.18 -5.64 20.05
C ILE A 254 34.36 -6.31 21.16
#